data_AF-Q9ABQ4-F1
#
_entry.id   AF-Q9ABQ4-F1
#
_cell.length_a   1.000
_cell.length_b   1.000
_cell.length_c   1.000
_cell.angle_alpha   90.00
_cell.angle_beta   90.00
_cell.angle_gamma   90.00
#
_symmetry.space_group_name_H-M   'P 1'
#
loop_
_entity.id
_entity.type
_entity.pdbx_description
1 polymer ?
#
loop_
_entity_poly.entity_id
_entity_poly.type
_entity_poly.pdbx_seq_one_letter_code
_entity_poly.pdbx_strand_id
1 'polypeptide(L)'
;MWVFAAPVGAVSSPAKAPRPPVDLSVLARFDAFGATGGSAGGSAIDGFRLFGVRSGGPGGGSAIIAGPDGVQKSYAVGETIADGVTLASVAADHVELSRGGARATLSFPVSQ
;
A
#
# COMPACT_ATOMS: atom_id res chain seq x y z
N MET A 1 68.82 -35.80 -6.19
CA MET A 1 67.97 -35.85 -4.99
C MET A 1 67.42 -34.46 -4.77
N TRP A 2 66.10 -34.27 -4.80
CA TRP A 2 65.47 -32.98 -4.52
C TRP A 2 64.54 -33.13 -3.33
N VAL A 3 64.57 -32.14 -2.43
CA VAL A 3 63.70 -32.06 -1.26
C VAL A 3 62.75 -30.88 -1.47
N PHE A 4 61.45 -31.10 -1.32
CA PHE A 4 60.46 -30.04 -1.23
C PHE A 4 60.08 -29.85 0.24
N ALA A 5 60.31 -28.65 0.77
CA ALA A 5 59.82 -28.25 2.09
C ALA A 5 58.67 -27.25 1.88
N ALA A 6 57.47 -27.60 2.33
CA ALA A 6 56.33 -26.67 2.34
C ALA A 6 56.24 -26.02 3.73
N PRO A 7 56.13 -24.68 3.85
CA PRO A 7 55.85 -24.05 5.12
C PRO A 7 54.41 -24.33 5.51
N VAL A 8 54.21 -25.05 6.62
CA VAL A 8 52.88 -25.24 7.21
C VAL A 8 52.48 -23.97 7.96
N GLY A 9 51.87 -23.02 7.26
CA GLY A 9 51.19 -21.90 7.89
C GLY A 9 49.80 -22.34 8.35
N ALA A 10 49.58 -22.47 9.67
CA ALA A 10 48.26 -22.72 10.20
C ALA A 10 47.36 -21.50 9.91
N VAL A 11 46.35 -21.67 9.06
CA VAL A 11 45.32 -20.65 8.82
C VAL A 11 44.35 -20.66 9.99
N SER A 12 44.44 -19.66 10.86
CA SER A 12 43.46 -19.46 11.94
C SER A 12 42.13 -18.95 11.37
N SER A 13 41.02 -19.61 11.72
CA SER A 13 39.68 -19.14 11.38
C SER A 13 39.36 -17.82 12.12
N PRO A 14 38.74 -16.82 11.47
CA PRO A 14 38.39 -15.57 12.14
C PRO A 14 37.36 -15.85 13.23
N ALA A 15 37.64 -15.37 14.44
CA ALA A 15 36.69 -15.43 15.54
C ALA A 15 35.46 -14.58 15.19
N LYS A 16 34.27 -15.20 15.20
CA LYS A 16 33.00 -14.50 14.97
C LYS A 16 32.70 -13.63 16.19
N ALA A 17 32.85 -12.31 16.03
CA ALA A 17 32.50 -11.36 17.07
C ALA A 17 30.99 -11.45 17.38
N PRO A 18 30.57 -11.31 18.66
CA PRO A 18 29.16 -11.24 19.03
C PRO A 18 28.53 -10.02 18.34
N ARG A 19 27.43 -10.25 17.61
CA ARG A 19 26.65 -9.15 17.02
C ARG A 19 25.65 -8.67 18.09
N PRO A 20 25.45 -7.36 18.26
CA PRO A 20 24.40 -6.85 19.13
C PRO A 20 23.03 -7.37 18.66
N PRO A 21 22.07 -7.55 19.58
CA PRO A 21 20.71 -7.92 19.22
C PRO A 21 20.11 -6.87 18.28
N VAL A 22 19.44 -7.34 17.23
CA VAL A 22 18.74 -6.48 16.27
C VAL A 22 17.43 -6.03 16.90
N ASP A 23 17.20 -4.72 16.94
CA ASP A 23 15.93 -4.15 17.38
C ASP A 23 14.89 -4.27 16.25
N LEU A 24 13.91 -5.15 16.45
CA LEU A 24 12.82 -5.38 15.49
C LEU A 24 11.66 -4.39 15.67
N SER A 25 11.64 -3.55 16.72
CA SER A 25 10.61 -2.53 16.94
C SER A 25 10.64 -1.44 15.87
N VAL A 26 11.77 -1.26 15.18
CA VAL A 26 11.86 -0.36 14.01
C VAL A 26 10.91 -0.78 12.90
N LEU A 27 10.67 -2.08 12.70
CA LEU A 27 9.75 -2.58 11.67
C LEU A 27 8.28 -2.31 12.04
N ALA A 28 7.97 -2.23 13.34
CA ALA A 28 6.63 -1.90 13.82
C ALA A 28 6.30 -0.41 13.71
N ARG A 29 7.30 0.46 13.46
CA ARG A 29 7.09 1.91 13.31
C ARG A 29 6.56 2.31 11.93
N PHE A 30 6.78 1.48 10.91
CA PHE A 30 6.37 1.74 9.54
C PHE A 30 5.47 0.62 9.05
N ASP A 31 4.16 0.85 9.11
CA ASP A 31 3.20 -0.05 8.47
C ASP A 31 2.99 0.38 7.01
N ALA A 32 3.86 -0.11 6.13
CA ALA A 32 3.77 0.16 4.70
C ALA A 32 2.58 -0.55 4.02
N PHE A 33 1.92 -1.49 4.71
CA PHE A 33 0.92 -2.38 4.12
C PHE A 33 -0.38 -2.52 4.94
N GLY A 34 -0.60 -1.71 5.97
CA GLY A 34 -1.79 -1.71 6.82
C GLY A 34 -2.04 -3.03 7.58
N ALA A 35 -0.99 -3.81 7.86
CA ALA A 35 -1.09 -5.22 8.24
C ALA A 35 -1.48 -5.48 9.71
N THR A 36 -1.58 -4.47 10.59
CA THR A 36 -2.14 -4.71 11.94
C THR A 36 -3.67 -4.73 11.93
N GLY A 37 -4.23 -5.89 11.55
CA GLY A 37 -5.50 -6.36 12.10
C GLY A 37 -6.70 -6.38 11.15
N GLY A 38 -6.67 -7.29 10.17
CA GLY A 38 -7.88 -7.93 9.64
C GLY A 38 -8.50 -7.25 8.43
N SER A 39 -8.18 -7.81 7.25
CA SER A 39 -8.74 -7.47 5.94
C SER A 39 -8.65 -5.98 5.60
N ALA A 40 -7.92 -5.64 4.54
CA ALA A 40 -8.01 -4.32 3.92
C ALA A 40 -9.42 -4.13 3.30
N GLY A 41 -10.46 -4.04 4.13
CA GLY A 41 -11.56 -3.14 3.88
C GLY A 41 -10.96 -1.76 4.12
N GLY A 42 -10.48 -1.13 3.04
CA GLY A 42 -9.88 0.18 3.11
C GLY A 42 -10.73 1.08 3.97
N SER A 43 -10.09 1.86 4.86
CA SER A 43 -10.73 2.79 5.78
C SER A 43 -11.98 3.36 5.12
N ALA A 44 -13.14 2.79 5.46
CA ALA A 44 -14.34 3.07 4.72
C ALA A 44 -14.57 4.56 4.92
N ILE A 45 -14.54 5.33 3.83
CA ILE A 45 -15.02 6.69 3.92
C ILE A 45 -16.52 6.59 4.10
N ASP A 46 -16.95 6.70 5.36
CA ASP A 46 -18.35 6.60 5.72
C ASP A 46 -19.18 7.58 4.89
N GLY A 47 -20.34 7.08 4.42
CA GLY A 47 -21.25 7.84 3.58
C GLY A 47 -20.91 7.84 2.08
N PHE A 48 -19.85 7.18 1.63
CA PHE A 48 -19.60 7.03 0.19
C PHE A 48 -19.92 5.61 -0.31
N ARG A 49 -20.42 5.52 -1.53
CA ARG A 49 -20.72 4.24 -2.18
C ARG A 49 -20.26 4.23 -3.63
N LEU A 50 -19.54 3.17 -4.00
CA LEU A 50 -19.10 2.91 -5.36
C LEU A 50 -20.14 2.10 -6.12
N PHE A 51 -20.49 2.55 -7.33
CA PHE A 51 -21.46 1.89 -8.20
C PHE A 51 -20.88 1.44 -9.53
N GLY A 52 -19.75 2.00 -9.96
CA GLY A 52 -19.10 1.59 -11.20
C GLY A 52 -17.70 2.17 -11.31
N VAL A 53 -16.82 1.45 -12.01
CA VAL A 53 -15.48 1.91 -12.36
C VAL A 53 -15.21 1.66 -13.83
N ARG A 54 -14.49 2.58 -14.45
CA ARG A 54 -13.91 2.42 -15.78
C ARG A 54 -12.46 2.84 -15.71
N SER A 55 -11.57 1.86 -15.56
CA SER A 55 -10.13 2.10 -15.55
C SER A 55 -9.61 2.48 -16.94
N GLY A 56 -8.71 3.46 -17.00
CA GLY A 56 -7.98 3.83 -18.21
C GLY A 56 -8.71 4.80 -19.15
N GLY A 57 -8.07 5.07 -20.28
CA GLY A 57 -8.45 6.14 -21.22
C GLY A 57 -7.72 7.46 -20.94
N PRO A 58 -7.97 8.50 -21.77
CA PRO A 58 -7.40 9.84 -21.57
C PRO A 58 -7.88 10.38 -20.21
N GLY A 59 -6.96 10.58 -19.26
CA GLY A 59 -7.29 11.06 -17.91
C GLY A 59 -7.38 9.99 -16.83
N GLY A 60 -6.93 8.75 -17.07
CA GLY A 60 -6.72 7.76 -16.00
C GLY A 60 -7.96 6.96 -15.57
N GLY A 61 -9.15 7.33 -16.03
CA GLY A 61 -10.39 6.60 -15.80
C GLY A 61 -11.48 7.45 -15.14
N SER A 62 -12.63 6.82 -14.90
CA SER A 62 -13.75 7.44 -14.19
C SER A 62 -14.45 6.45 -13.26
N ALA A 63 -15.11 6.98 -12.25
CA ALA A 63 -15.88 6.19 -11.29
C ALA A 63 -17.24 6.83 -11.01
N ILE A 64 -18.24 5.97 -10.81
CA ILE A 64 -19.58 6.38 -10.44
C ILE A 64 -19.71 6.21 -8.93
N ILE A 65 -19.81 7.33 -8.21
CA ILE A 65 -19.77 7.40 -6.76
C ILE A 65 -20.98 8.20 -6.27
N ALA A 66 -21.63 7.75 -5.20
CA ALA A 66 -22.52 8.59 -4.42
C ALA A 66 -21.83 9.03 -3.14
N GLY A 67 -21.95 10.32 -2.82
CA GLY A 67 -21.48 10.88 -1.56
C GLY A 67 -22.51 10.71 -0.44
N PRO A 68 -22.27 11.37 0.71
CA PRO A 68 -23.18 11.34 1.87
C PRO A 68 -24.56 11.94 1.58
N ASP A 69 -24.66 12.74 0.51
CA ASP A 69 -25.91 13.29 -0.02
C ASP A 69 -26.76 12.23 -0.75
N GLY A 70 -26.20 11.04 -1.02
CA GLY A 70 -26.85 9.96 -1.75
C GLY A 70 -26.95 10.20 -3.25
N VAL A 71 -26.40 11.31 -3.77
CA VAL A 71 -26.51 11.66 -5.20
C VAL A 71 -25.39 10.97 -5.96
N GLN A 72 -25.77 10.10 -6.90
CA GLN A 72 -24.83 9.38 -7.74
C GLN A 72 -24.33 10.26 -8.89
N LYS A 73 -23.01 10.41 -9.02
CA LYS A 73 -22.37 11.15 -10.11
C LYS A 73 -21.14 10.41 -10.63
N SER A 74 -20.75 10.72 -11.87
CA SER A 74 -19.52 10.22 -12.48
C SER A 74 -18.41 11.24 -12.25
N TYR A 75 -17.29 10.78 -11.72
CA TYR A 75 -16.11 11.61 -11.43
C TYR A 75 -14.89 11.08 -12.19
N ALA A 76 -14.08 11.98 -12.73
CA ALA A 76 -12.79 11.65 -13.33
C ALA A 76 -11.66 11.67 -12.28
N VAL A 77 -10.54 11.02 -12.59
CA VAL A 77 -9.34 11.11 -11.74
C VAL A 77 -8.91 12.57 -11.59
N GLY A 78 -8.69 13.00 -10.35
CA GLY A 78 -8.38 14.37 -9.95
C GLY A 78 -9.60 15.23 -9.59
N GLU A 79 -10.81 14.76 -9.86
CA GLU A 79 -12.03 15.51 -9.58
C GLU A 79 -12.42 15.47 -8.10
N THR A 80 -12.99 16.57 -7.60
CA THR A 80 -13.50 16.69 -6.23
C THR A 80 -14.89 16.07 -6.12
N ILE A 81 -15.03 15.06 -5.27
CA ILE A 81 -16.29 14.34 -5.05
C ILE A 81 -17.12 15.03 -3.97
N ALA A 82 -16.45 15.48 -2.90
CA ALA A 82 -17.02 16.17 -1.74
C ALA A 82 -15.98 17.11 -1.11
N ASP A 83 -16.35 17.84 -0.06
CA ASP A 83 -15.43 18.77 0.63
C ASP A 83 -14.14 18.10 1.07
N GLY A 84 -13.03 18.49 0.41
CA GLY A 84 -11.70 17.98 0.66
C GLY A 84 -11.47 16.53 0.25
N VAL A 85 -12.40 15.89 -0.49
CA VAL A 85 -12.26 14.52 -1.00
C VAL A 85 -12.14 14.53 -2.52
N THR A 86 -11.06 13.98 -3.05
CA THR A 86 -10.81 13.87 -4.49
C THR A 86 -10.62 12.43 -4.94
N LEU A 87 -10.94 12.14 -6.20
CA LEU A 87 -10.66 10.86 -6.83
C LEU A 87 -9.16 10.79 -7.16
N ALA A 88 -8.39 9.99 -6.40
CA ALA A 88 -6.94 9.90 -6.57
C ALA A 88 -6.55 8.92 -7.69
N SER A 89 -7.21 7.77 -7.78
CA SER A 89 -7.00 6.80 -8.85
C SER A 89 -8.19 5.84 -9.00
N VAL A 90 -8.29 5.20 -10.17
CA VAL A 90 -9.33 4.21 -10.49
C VAL A 90 -8.66 2.89 -10.87
N ALA A 91 -8.93 1.83 -10.09
CA ALA A 91 -8.51 0.47 -10.38
C ALA A 91 -9.65 -0.32 -11.06
N ALA A 92 -9.41 -1.61 -11.33
CA ALA A 92 -10.39 -2.46 -12.00
C ALA A 92 -11.60 -2.82 -11.11
N ASP A 93 -11.40 -2.87 -9.79
CA ASP A 93 -12.39 -3.34 -8.81
C ASP A 93 -12.63 -2.34 -7.67
N HIS A 94 -11.85 -1.27 -7.58
CA HIS A 94 -11.93 -0.27 -6.52
C HIS A 94 -11.45 1.10 -7.00
N VAL A 95 -11.62 2.11 -6.16
CA VAL A 95 -11.04 3.45 -6.36
C VAL A 95 -10.25 3.88 -5.14
N GLU A 96 -9.21 4.70 -5.37
CA GLU A 96 -8.54 5.40 -4.29
C GLU A 96 -9.02 6.85 -4.21
N LEU A 97 -9.32 7.27 -3.01
CA LEU A 97 -9.81 8.60 -2.69
C LEU A 97 -8.79 9.29 -1.80
N SER A 98 -8.56 10.58 -2.03
CA SER A 98 -7.64 11.39 -1.24
C SER A 98 -8.40 12.41 -0.41
N ARG A 99 -8.12 12.46 0.90
CA ARG A 99 -8.64 13.47 1.82
C ARG A 99 -7.49 14.12 2.57
N GLY A 100 -7.21 15.39 2.26
CA GLY A 100 -6.13 16.13 2.93
C GLY A 100 -4.74 15.47 2.83
N GLY A 101 -4.49 14.70 1.76
CA GLY A 101 -3.24 13.95 1.56
C GLY A 101 -3.26 12.51 2.10
N ALA A 102 -4.24 12.12 2.90
CA ALA A 102 -4.46 10.72 3.28
C ALA A 102 -5.22 9.98 2.17
N ARG A 103 -4.83 8.74 1.87
CA ARG A 103 -5.50 7.89 0.88
C ARG A 103 -6.42 6.88 1.57
N ALA A 104 -7.59 6.65 0.98
CA ALA A 104 -8.54 5.65 1.40
C ALA A 104 -9.04 4.87 0.19
N THR A 105 -9.23 3.56 0.34
CA THR A 105 -9.76 2.69 -0.72
C THR A 105 -11.27 2.55 -0.55
N LEU A 106 -12.02 2.76 -1.63
CA LEU A 106 -13.45 2.51 -1.69
C LEU A 106 -13.73 1.38 -2.68
N SER A 107 -14.33 0.31 -2.18
CA SER A 107 -14.70 -0.89 -2.94
C SER A 107 -16.21 -0.99 -3.15
N PHE A 108 -16.64 -1.87 -4.05
CA PHE A 108 -18.04 -2.15 -4.27
C PHE A 108 -18.72 -2.70 -3.01
N PRO A 109 -20.02 -2.40 -2.79
CA PRO A 109 -20.78 -3.00 -1.71
C PRO A 109 -20.85 -4.51 -1.88
N VAL A 110 -20.63 -5.26 -0.79
CA VAL A 110 -20.86 -6.70 -0.78
C VAL A 110 -22.37 -6.98 -0.79
N SER A 111 -22.84 -7.69 -1.80
CA SER A 111 -24.19 -8.26 -1.79
C SER A 111 -24.23 -9.36 -0.72
N GLN A 112 -24.97 -9.13 0.36
CA GLN A 112 -25.28 -10.15 1.38
C GLN A 112 -26.52 -10.95 0.95
#